data_AF-A0A962AFQ9-F1
#
_entry.id   AF-A0A962AFQ9-F1
#
_cell.length_a   1.000
_cell.length_b   1.000
_cell.length_c   1.000
_cell.angle_alpha   90.00
_cell.angle_beta   90.00
_cell.angle_gamma   90.00
#
_symmetry.space_group_name_H-M   'P 1'
#
loop_
_entity.id
_entity.type
_entity.pdbx_description
1 polymer ?
#
loop_
_entity_poly.entity_id
_entity_poly.type
_entity_poly.pdbx_seq_one_letter_code
_entity_poly.pdbx_strand_id
1 'polypeptide(L)'
;MVRKLLNYIAFAVLSVGALALTESVYAADANSVAKSKPKELLTLSMGKADVVRVGPGVTDVLVSDPDIVEVGPVKNDQLYLIGSAVGDTNVLVFGKSGDLIKQISVHVKADTSKLEESLKTLFPNENIVASSIGDKITLSGTVSNADVAARAADLAGRFVTGTQTVVNNISVRDNQQVMIHVKIVEVARNVLNELGLETDIAGLKSGNFAGQHSTSSIGTYASANAAFNGGPLAGNPAFGLTVDPSFGNGALIYDTGSTGPISLVIHALERDGLVNTLA
;
A
#
# COMPACT_ATOMS: atom_id res chain seq x y z
N MET A 1 91.64 -42.33 35.93
CA MET A 1 90.51 -42.26 34.97
C MET A 1 89.13 -42.03 35.62
N VAL A 2 89.00 -42.13 36.96
CA VAL A 2 87.71 -41.98 37.68
C VAL A 2 87.27 -40.51 37.90
N ARG A 3 88.19 -39.53 37.83
CA ARG A 3 87.85 -38.09 38.01
C ARG A 3 87.08 -37.44 36.85
N LYS A 4 87.09 -38.01 35.64
CA LYS A 4 86.38 -37.44 34.49
C LYS A 4 84.90 -37.86 34.40
N LEU A 5 84.51 -38.97 35.03
CA LEU A 5 83.11 -39.42 35.08
C LEU A 5 82.28 -38.71 36.17
N LEU A 6 82.92 -38.18 37.22
CA LEU A 6 82.21 -37.47 38.30
C LEU A 6 81.75 -36.06 37.87
N ASN A 7 82.48 -35.40 36.95
CA ASN A 7 82.11 -34.08 36.44
C ASN A 7 80.97 -34.09 35.41
N TYR A 8 80.66 -35.23 34.78
CA TYR A 8 79.56 -35.32 33.82
C TYR A 8 78.19 -35.56 34.50
N ILE A 9 78.16 -36.27 35.64
CA ILE A 9 76.95 -36.45 36.44
C ILE A 9 76.57 -35.15 37.17
N ALA A 10 77.57 -34.35 37.58
CA ALA A 10 77.32 -33.03 38.17
C ALA A 10 76.75 -32.01 37.15
N PHE A 11 77.07 -32.15 35.86
CA PHE A 11 76.52 -31.27 34.82
C PHE A 11 75.15 -31.70 34.30
N ALA A 12 74.81 -33.01 34.36
CA ALA A 12 73.51 -33.52 33.93
C ALA A 12 72.39 -33.36 34.98
N VAL A 13 72.72 -33.14 36.25
CA VAL A 13 71.73 -32.85 37.30
C VAL A 13 71.46 -31.35 37.43
N LEU A 14 72.34 -30.50 36.90
CA LEU A 14 72.17 -29.04 36.91
C LEU A 14 71.34 -28.49 35.72
N SER A 15 70.90 -29.34 34.79
CA SER A 15 70.06 -28.93 33.64
C SER A 15 68.61 -29.39 33.72
N VAL A 16 68.19 -30.10 34.77
CA VAL A 16 66.79 -30.54 34.97
C VAL A 16 66.12 -29.83 36.16
N GLY A 17 66.88 -29.06 36.94
CA GLY A 17 66.36 -28.26 38.07
C GLY A 17 66.04 -26.79 37.77
N ALA A 18 66.14 -26.34 36.52
CA ALA A 18 65.96 -24.92 36.14
C ALA A 18 64.58 -24.61 35.51
N LEU A 19 63.55 -25.41 35.80
CA LEU A 19 62.21 -25.21 35.25
C LEU A 19 61.12 -25.25 36.34
N ALA A 20 61.28 -24.42 37.35
CA ALA A 20 60.20 -23.93 38.20
C ALA A 20 60.74 -22.74 38.99
N LEU A 21 59.90 -21.73 39.25
CA LEU A 21 60.16 -20.50 40.00
C LEU A 21 60.71 -19.33 39.16
N THR A 22 59.83 -18.63 38.43
CA THR A 22 59.64 -17.17 38.50
C THR A 22 58.47 -16.75 37.58
N GLU A 23 57.23 -16.92 38.06
CA GLU A 23 56.11 -16.11 37.58
C GLU A 23 55.39 -15.56 38.81
N SER A 24 56.01 -14.57 39.42
CA SER A 24 55.33 -13.66 40.33
C SER A 24 55.90 -12.27 40.14
N VAL A 25 54.98 -11.30 40.08
CA VAL A 25 55.19 -9.85 40.09
C VAL A 25 55.55 -9.22 38.73
N TYR A 26 54.55 -9.09 37.87
CA TYR A 26 54.30 -7.86 37.09
C TYR A 26 52.78 -7.68 36.90
N ALA A 27 52.06 -7.62 38.03
CA ALA A 27 50.75 -6.96 38.06
C ALA A 27 51.01 -5.44 38.14
N ALA A 28 51.45 -4.86 37.03
CA ALA A 28 51.57 -3.42 36.85
C ALA A 28 50.54 -2.97 35.81
N ASP A 29 49.34 -2.70 36.32
CA ASP A 29 48.47 -1.62 35.85
C ASP A 29 48.17 -1.50 34.35
N ALA A 30 47.58 -2.55 33.77
CA ALA A 30 46.83 -2.44 32.51
C ALA A 30 45.40 -1.89 32.72
N ASN A 31 45.14 -1.22 33.85
CA ASN A 31 43.85 -0.59 34.13
C ASN A 31 43.98 0.92 34.40
N SER A 32 44.97 1.55 33.77
CA SER A 32 44.85 2.92 33.30
C SER A 32 43.94 2.97 32.06
N VAL A 33 42.72 2.42 32.19
CA VAL A 33 41.58 2.99 31.50
C VAL A 33 41.59 4.43 31.97
N ALA A 34 42.09 5.32 31.11
CA ALA A 34 42.01 6.75 31.31
C ALA A 34 40.62 7.00 31.88
N LYS A 35 40.52 7.43 33.13
CA LYS A 35 39.30 7.96 33.73
C LYS A 35 38.97 9.21 32.92
N SER A 36 38.49 8.99 31.69
CA SER A 36 37.82 9.98 30.89
C SER A 36 36.74 10.50 31.80
N LYS A 37 36.87 11.77 32.17
CA LYS A 37 35.83 12.46 32.93
C LYS A 37 34.49 12.17 32.25
N PRO A 38 33.43 11.87 33.00
CA PRO A 38 32.15 11.47 32.42
C PRO A 38 31.72 12.53 31.41
N LYS A 39 31.59 12.10 30.15
CA LYS A 39 31.11 12.92 29.05
C LYS A 39 29.60 13.00 29.18
N GLU A 40 29.10 14.13 29.65
CA GLU A 40 27.66 14.36 29.76
C GLU A 40 27.13 14.79 28.40
N LEU A 41 26.09 14.11 27.92
CA LEU A 41 25.39 14.49 26.70
C LEU A 41 24.16 15.30 27.11
N LEU A 42 24.09 16.54 26.63
CA LEU A 42 22.95 17.43 26.82
C LEU A 42 22.29 17.73 25.48
N THR A 43 21.00 17.47 25.38
CA THR A 43 20.23 17.82 24.18
C THR A 43 19.42 19.07 24.44
N LEU A 44 19.67 20.13 23.67
CA LEU A 44 18.96 21.40 23.75
C LEU A 44 18.12 21.62 22.49
N SER A 45 17.02 22.35 22.63
CA SER A 45 16.30 22.89 21.48
C SER A 45 16.78 24.31 21.19
N MET A 46 16.90 24.67 19.91
CA MET A 46 17.26 26.03 19.49
C MET A 46 16.35 27.07 20.14
N GLY A 47 16.94 28.13 20.71
CA GLY A 47 16.26 29.18 21.45
C GLY A 47 15.81 28.81 22.86
N LYS A 48 16.17 27.62 23.36
CA LYS A 48 15.90 27.19 24.75
C LYS A 48 17.19 27.16 25.57
N ALA A 49 17.03 27.33 26.87
CA ALA A 49 18.11 27.31 27.85
C ALA A 49 17.93 26.12 28.80
N ASP A 50 19.02 25.52 29.22
CA ASP A 50 19.04 24.58 30.36
C ASP A 50 20.18 24.93 31.33
N VAL A 51 20.04 24.53 32.60
CA VAL A 51 21.00 24.84 33.66
C VAL A 51 21.70 23.57 34.09
N VAL A 52 23.00 23.51 33.88
CA VAL A 52 23.84 22.36 34.22
C VAL A 52 24.64 22.65 35.48
N ARG A 53 24.62 21.68 36.40
CA ARG A 53 25.45 21.70 37.60
C ARG A 53 26.83 21.13 37.28
N VAL A 54 27.86 21.97 37.41
CA VAL A 54 29.25 21.64 37.06
C VAL A 54 30.13 21.41 38.28
N GLY A 55 29.68 21.85 39.46
CA GLY A 55 30.39 21.70 40.73
C GLY A 55 31.13 22.98 41.13
N PRO A 56 31.64 23.05 42.38
CA PRO A 56 32.28 24.26 42.89
C PRO A 56 33.65 24.50 42.22
N GLY A 57 34.04 25.77 42.12
CA GLY A 57 35.39 26.15 41.70
C GLY A 57 35.57 26.41 40.20
N VAL A 58 34.47 26.59 39.46
CA VAL A 58 34.50 27.04 38.07
C VAL A 58 35.19 28.40 37.99
N THR A 59 36.16 28.51 37.10
CA THR A 59 36.91 29.76 36.87
C THR A 59 36.80 30.19 35.42
N ASP A 60 36.81 29.23 34.49
CA ASP A 60 36.76 29.50 33.07
C ASP A 60 35.91 28.46 32.34
N VAL A 61 35.32 28.88 31.22
CA VAL A 61 34.45 28.05 30.37
C VAL A 61 34.84 28.29 28.93
N LEU A 62 35.23 27.22 28.25
CA LEU A 62 35.52 27.25 26.83
C LEU A 62 34.40 26.57 26.06
N VAL A 63 33.82 27.28 25.11
CA VAL A 63 32.87 26.73 24.14
C VAL A 63 33.63 26.49 22.85
N SER A 64 33.50 25.28 22.29
CA SER A 64 34.19 24.91 21.05
C SER A 64 33.69 25.73 19.86
N ASP A 65 32.38 25.96 19.83
CA ASP A 65 31.70 26.78 18.82
C ASP A 65 30.63 27.66 19.52
N PRO A 66 30.90 28.98 19.66
CA PRO A 66 29.99 29.92 20.32
C PRO A 66 28.76 30.29 19.46
N ASP A 67 28.77 30.02 18.16
CA ASP A 67 27.61 30.28 17.29
C ASP A 67 26.49 29.25 17.54
N ILE A 68 26.85 28.05 18.01
CA ILE A 68 25.92 26.96 18.31
C ILE A 68 25.36 27.07 19.72
N VAL A 69 26.20 27.33 20.73
CA VAL A 69 25.78 27.40 22.14
C VAL A 69 26.42 28.59 22.84
N GLU A 70 25.60 29.38 23.53
CA GLU A 70 26.07 30.39 24.47
C GLU A 70 26.04 29.84 25.89
N VAL A 71 27.09 30.10 26.67
CA VAL A 71 27.21 29.62 28.04
C VAL A 71 27.49 30.78 28.97
N GLY A 72 26.81 30.81 30.11
CA GLY A 72 27.06 31.82 31.13
C GLY A 72 26.89 31.31 32.56
N PRO A 73 27.49 32.00 33.55
CA PRO A 73 27.35 31.64 34.94
C PRO A 73 25.97 32.02 35.48
N VAL A 74 25.31 31.07 36.14
CA VAL A 74 24.12 31.34 36.98
C VAL A 74 24.56 31.52 38.44
N LYS A 75 25.43 30.62 38.92
CA LYS A 75 26.01 30.60 40.27
C LYS A 75 27.43 30.03 40.21
N ASN A 76 28.15 30.06 41.33
CA ASN A 76 29.52 29.54 41.46
C ASN A 76 29.68 28.04 41.12
N ASP A 77 28.58 27.29 40.99
CA ASP A 77 28.55 25.86 40.68
C ASP A 77 27.55 25.47 39.58
N GLN A 78 26.93 26.46 38.91
CA GLN A 78 25.89 26.27 37.89
C GLN A 78 26.13 27.18 36.70
N LEU A 79 26.02 26.61 35.51
CA LEU A 79 26.08 27.31 34.23
C LEU A 79 24.75 27.14 33.51
N TYR A 80 24.30 28.18 32.82
CA TYR A 80 23.22 28.05 31.85
C TYR A 80 23.83 27.87 30.46
N LEU A 81 23.18 27.06 29.64
CA LEU A 81 23.55 26.82 28.25
C LEU A 81 22.32 27.16 27.39
N ILE A 82 22.49 28.05 26.43
CA ILE A 82 21.45 28.44 25.47
C ILE A 82 21.85 27.92 24.10
N GLY A 83 20.96 27.17 23.45
CA GLY A 83 21.17 26.75 22.06
C GLY A 83 20.86 27.90 21.11
N SER A 84 21.87 28.47 20.46
CA SER A 84 21.74 29.58 19.51
C SER A 84 21.52 29.11 18.08
N ALA A 85 22.22 28.05 17.66
CA ALA A 85 22.08 27.44 16.33
C ALA A 85 22.07 25.91 16.41
N VAL A 86 21.54 25.26 15.37
CA VAL A 86 21.45 23.80 15.29
C VAL A 86 22.83 23.21 14.97
N GLY A 87 23.24 22.19 15.73
CA GLY A 87 24.54 21.55 15.56
C GLY A 87 25.04 20.86 16.83
N ASP A 88 26.24 20.30 16.72
CA ASP A 88 26.94 19.62 17.81
C ASP A 88 28.13 20.47 18.25
N THR A 89 28.25 20.70 19.56
CA THR A 89 29.39 21.42 20.13
C THR A 89 29.80 20.82 21.48
N ASN A 90 30.94 21.25 22.00
CA ASN A 90 31.40 20.85 23.33
C ASN A 90 31.69 22.06 24.19
N VAL A 91 31.29 21.97 25.45
CA VAL A 91 31.59 22.93 26.51
C VAL A 91 32.56 22.29 27.49
N LEU A 92 33.70 22.95 27.67
CA LEU A 92 34.79 22.54 28.56
C LEU A 92 34.82 23.50 29.73
N VAL A 93 34.71 22.96 30.94
CA VAL A 93 34.65 23.76 32.17
C VAL A 93 35.93 23.57 32.94
N PHE A 94 36.63 24.65 33.25
CA PHE A 94 37.93 24.64 33.92
C PHE A 94 37.86 25.23 35.32
N GLY A 95 38.68 24.66 36.20
CA GLY A 95 38.84 25.10 37.58
C GLY A 95 39.97 26.10 37.78
N LYS A 96 40.11 26.57 39.02
CA LYS A 96 41.16 27.56 39.41
C LYS A 96 42.59 27.14 39.08
N SER A 97 42.86 25.84 39.09
CA SER A 97 44.19 25.27 38.80
C SER A 97 44.45 25.04 37.30
N GLY A 98 43.50 25.40 36.42
CA GLY A 98 43.55 25.07 34.99
C GLY A 98 43.12 23.63 34.65
N ASP A 99 42.71 22.86 35.66
CA ASP A 99 42.22 21.49 35.46
C ASP A 99 40.82 21.48 34.82
N LEU A 100 40.62 20.61 33.82
CA LEU A 100 39.29 20.37 33.24
C LEU A 100 38.38 19.75 34.31
N ILE A 101 37.36 20.45 34.79
CA ILE A 101 36.41 19.89 35.76
C ILE A 101 35.42 18.97 35.05
N LYS A 102 34.86 19.44 33.93
CA LYS A 102 33.77 18.77 33.23
C LYS A 102 33.81 19.04 31.73
N GLN A 103 33.40 18.05 30.95
CA GLN A 103 33.17 18.18 29.52
C GLN A 103 31.73 17.80 29.23
N ILE A 104 31.00 18.72 28.59
CA ILE A 104 29.59 18.56 28.22
C ILE A 104 29.53 18.58 26.70
N SER A 105 29.03 17.51 26.10
CA SER A 105 28.67 17.51 24.68
C SER A 105 27.24 17.97 24.52
N VAL A 106 27.05 19.02 23.74
CA VAL A 106 25.75 19.63 23.53
C VAL A 106 25.29 19.35 22.11
N HIS A 107 24.14 18.71 22.00
CA HIS A 107 23.44 18.51 20.72
C HIS A 107 22.26 19.47 20.66
N VAL A 108 22.35 20.51 19.83
CA VAL A 108 21.26 21.46 19.63
C VAL A 108 20.45 21.01 18.42
N LYS A 109 19.15 20.80 18.60
CA LYS A 109 18.19 20.46 17.54
C LYS A 109 17.20 21.60 17.32
N ALA A 110 16.59 21.68 16.12
CA ALA A 110 15.50 22.61 15.91
C ALA A 110 14.28 22.24 16.79
N ASP A 111 13.56 23.25 17.29
CA ASP A 111 12.34 23.03 18.06
C ASP A 111 11.16 22.69 17.12
N THR A 112 10.90 21.40 16.94
CA THR A 112 9.75 20.90 16.15
C THR A 112 8.47 20.74 16.96
N SER A 113 8.49 21.02 18.26
CA SER A 113 7.38 20.69 19.17
C SER A 113 6.07 21.38 18.77
N LYS A 114 6.14 22.65 18.36
CA LYS A 114 4.96 23.42 17.90
C LYS A 114 4.42 22.92 16.56
N LEU A 115 5.31 22.46 15.68
CA LEU A 115 4.92 21.87 14.40
C LEU A 115 4.21 20.54 14.63
N GLU A 116 4.75 19.69 15.51
CA GLU A 116 4.11 18.43 15.89
C GLU A 116 2.74 18.63 16.53
N GLU A 117 2.60 19.61 17.42
CA GLU A 117 1.31 19.97 18.02
C GLU A 117 0.30 20.41 16.95
N SER A 118 0.73 21.30 16.04
CA SER A 118 -0.11 21.77 14.94
C SER A 118 -0.53 20.63 13.99
N LEU A 119 0.40 19.73 13.67
CA LEU A 119 0.12 18.55 12.83
C LEU A 119 -0.89 17.62 13.51
N LYS A 120 -0.76 17.38 14.81
CA LYS A 120 -1.74 16.57 15.59
C LYS A 120 -3.11 17.22 15.66
N THR A 121 -3.18 18.54 15.78
CA THR A 121 -4.46 19.27 15.79
C THR A 121 -5.15 19.24 14.42
N LEU A 122 -4.40 19.41 13.32
CA LEU A 122 -4.96 19.44 11.97
C LEU A 122 -5.24 18.05 11.40
N PHE A 123 -4.42 17.06 11.75
CA PHE A 123 -4.49 15.69 11.25
C PHE A 123 -4.49 14.67 12.41
N PRO A 124 -5.54 14.65 13.25
CA PRO A 124 -5.55 13.81 14.46
C PRO A 124 -5.57 12.30 14.18
N ASN A 125 -6.04 11.90 12.99
CA ASN A 125 -6.13 10.50 12.58
C ASN A 125 -4.92 10.01 11.77
N GLU A 126 -3.96 10.87 11.49
CA GLU A 126 -2.83 10.59 10.62
C GLU A 126 -1.55 10.42 11.45
N ASN A 127 -0.67 9.50 11.04
CA ASN A 127 0.61 9.30 11.70
C ASN A 127 1.67 10.14 10.99
N ILE A 128 1.93 11.34 11.51
CA ILE A 128 2.94 12.26 10.99
C ILE A 128 3.85 12.67 12.14
N VAL A 129 5.15 12.48 11.98
CA VAL A 129 6.20 12.84 12.95
C VAL A 129 7.14 13.85 12.31
N ALA A 130 7.47 14.92 13.05
CA ALA A 130 8.38 15.96 12.57
C ALA A 130 9.66 15.96 13.40
N SER A 131 10.77 15.57 12.78
CA SER A 131 12.08 15.51 13.42
C SER A 131 13.04 16.50 12.80
N SER A 132 14.03 16.97 13.58
CA SER A 132 15.13 17.80 13.10
C SER A 132 16.37 16.91 12.92
N ILE A 133 16.98 16.96 11.75
CA ILE A 133 18.25 16.28 11.44
C ILE A 133 19.19 17.35 10.89
N GLY A 134 20.15 17.79 11.70
CA GLY A 134 20.98 18.95 11.37
C GLY A 134 20.08 20.15 11.03
N ASP A 135 20.39 20.84 9.93
CA ASP A 135 19.66 21.99 9.42
C ASP A 135 18.32 21.65 8.73
N LYS A 136 17.90 20.38 8.70
CA LYS A 136 16.71 19.93 7.98
C LYS A 136 15.61 19.49 8.92
N ILE A 137 14.37 19.85 8.58
CA ILE A 137 13.18 19.26 9.21
C ILE A 137 12.71 18.12 8.32
N THR A 138 12.65 16.92 8.87
CA THR A 138 12.18 15.72 8.18
C THR A 138 10.79 15.36 8.68
N LEU A 139 9.86 15.20 7.75
CA LEU A 139 8.53 14.66 8.02
C LEU A 139 8.51 13.18 7.68
N SER A 140 8.06 12.35 8.61
CA SER A 140 7.97 10.91 8.42
C SER A 140 6.63 10.37 8.92
N GLY A 141 6.29 9.15 8.50
CA GLY A 141 5.08 8.47 8.93
C GLY A 141 4.27 7.90 7.76
N THR A 142 3.02 7.57 8.03
CA THR A 142 2.09 7.00 7.05
C THR A 142 0.78 7.78 7.09
N VAL A 143 0.33 8.23 5.92
CA VAL A 143 -0.92 8.98 5.76
C VAL A 143 -1.91 8.25 4.87
N SER A 144 -3.19 8.60 4.97
CA SER A 144 -4.27 8.00 4.18
C SER A 144 -4.27 8.37 2.69
N ASN A 145 -3.78 9.57 2.34
CA ASN A 145 -3.79 10.07 0.96
C ASN A 145 -2.65 11.07 0.70
N ALA A 146 -2.36 11.32 -0.58
CA ALA A 146 -1.28 12.22 -1.00
C ALA A 146 -1.56 13.71 -0.65
N ASP A 147 -2.82 14.13 -0.62
CA ASP A 147 -3.20 15.50 -0.26
C ASP A 147 -2.82 15.85 1.18
N VAL A 148 -3.00 14.92 2.13
CA VAL A 148 -2.58 15.09 3.53
C VAL A 148 -1.06 15.25 3.61
N ALA A 149 -0.29 14.41 2.90
CA ALA A 149 1.17 14.53 2.85
C ALA A 149 1.61 15.89 2.29
N ALA A 150 0.96 16.38 1.24
CA ALA A 150 1.26 17.68 0.63
C ALA A 150 0.97 18.84 1.59
N ARG A 151 -0.18 18.81 2.29
CA ARG A 151 -0.54 19.84 3.28
C ARG A 151 0.37 19.83 4.49
N ALA A 152 0.78 18.65 4.96
CA ALA A 152 1.75 18.52 6.05
C ALA A 152 3.12 19.10 5.66
N ALA A 153 3.58 18.85 4.44
CA ALA A 153 4.81 19.43 3.90
C ALA A 153 4.72 20.95 3.76
N ASP A 154 3.60 21.48 3.27
CA ASP A 154 3.36 22.94 3.20
C ASP A 154 3.38 23.59 4.58
N LEU A 155 2.69 22.98 5.56
CA LEU A 155 2.70 23.47 6.94
C LEU A 155 4.12 23.51 7.51
N ALA A 156 4.88 22.42 7.36
CA ALA A 156 6.28 22.38 7.80
C ALA A 156 7.14 23.43 7.11
N GLY A 157 6.91 23.70 5.81
CA GLY A 157 7.60 24.75 5.06
C GLY A 157 7.37 26.14 5.63
N ARG A 158 6.19 26.40 6.21
CA ARG A 158 5.87 27.68 6.88
C ARG A 158 6.44 27.79 8.30
N PHE A 159 6.77 26.67 8.93
CA PHE A 159 7.41 26.63 10.25
C PHE A 159 8.93 26.82 10.16
N VAL A 160 9.52 26.54 9.01
CA VAL A 160 10.93 26.79 8.75
C VAL A 160 11.19 28.28 8.57
N THR A 161 12.11 28.81 9.37
CA THR A 161 12.64 30.17 9.21
C THR A 161 14.10 30.11 8.76
N GLY A 162 14.46 30.94 7.78
CA GLY A 162 15.84 31.09 7.28
C GLY A 162 16.28 29.98 6.31
N THR A 163 17.41 29.35 6.62
CA THR A 163 18.15 28.42 5.73
C THR A 163 17.73 26.95 5.87
N GLN A 164 16.83 26.63 6.80
CA GLN A 164 16.44 25.23 7.01
C GLN A 164 15.67 24.71 5.78
N THR A 165 15.70 23.41 5.56
CA THR A 165 14.96 22.78 4.45
C THR A 165 14.05 21.68 4.98
N VAL A 166 12.86 21.55 4.37
CA VAL A 166 11.93 20.47 4.71
C VAL A 166 12.16 19.29 3.78
N VAL A 167 12.35 18.11 4.35
CA VAL A 167 12.41 16.84 3.62
C VAL A 167 11.13 16.06 3.94
N ASN A 168 10.38 15.73 2.89
CA ASN A 168 9.17 14.94 3.03
C ASN A 168 9.45 13.46 2.80
N ASN A 169 9.41 12.66 3.86
CA ASN A 169 9.54 11.21 3.87
C ASN A 169 8.23 10.53 4.32
N ILE A 170 7.09 11.21 4.19
CA ILE A 170 5.79 10.64 4.48
C ILE A 170 5.45 9.61 3.40
N SER A 171 5.07 8.40 3.83
CA SER A 171 4.53 7.37 2.96
C SER A 171 3.01 7.48 2.86
N VAL A 172 2.46 7.31 1.66
CA VAL A 172 1.01 7.26 1.45
C VAL A 172 0.58 5.80 1.51
N ARG A 173 -0.37 5.49 2.39
CA ARG A 173 -0.96 4.17 2.47
C ARG A 173 -1.64 3.86 1.14
N ASP A 174 -1.37 2.68 0.61
CA ASP A 174 -1.97 2.23 -0.65
C ASP A 174 -3.49 2.34 -0.52
N ASN A 175 -4.11 3.15 -1.37
CA ASN A 175 -5.56 3.15 -1.47
C ASN A 175 -5.93 1.81 -2.09
N GLN A 176 -6.81 1.04 -1.45
CA GLN A 176 -7.26 -0.21 -2.06
C GLN A 176 -8.03 0.15 -3.34
N GLN A 177 -7.34 0.13 -4.48
CA GLN A 177 -7.92 0.48 -5.76
C GLN A 177 -8.90 -0.62 -6.15
N VAL A 178 -10.20 -0.35 -6.01
CA VAL A 178 -11.22 -1.27 -6.50
C VAL A 178 -11.32 -1.10 -8.00
N MET A 179 -10.88 -2.11 -8.74
CA MET A 179 -11.10 -2.18 -10.18
C MET A 179 -12.56 -2.51 -10.44
N ILE A 180 -13.31 -1.58 -11.03
CA ILE A 180 -14.68 -1.83 -11.46
C ILE A 180 -14.63 -2.39 -12.88
N HIS A 181 -14.99 -3.66 -13.04
CA HIS A 181 -15.20 -4.27 -14.34
C HIS A 181 -16.67 -4.10 -14.73
N VAL A 182 -16.95 -3.11 -15.60
CA VAL A 182 -18.31 -2.89 -16.12
C VAL A 182 -18.47 -3.66 -17.42
N LYS A 183 -19.34 -4.67 -17.42
CA LYS A 183 -19.85 -5.30 -18.65
C LYS A 183 -21.17 -4.63 -19.03
N ILE A 184 -21.16 -3.84 -20.09
CA ILE A 184 -22.35 -3.19 -20.61
C ILE A 184 -23.05 -4.18 -21.53
N VAL A 185 -24.27 -4.58 -21.19
CA VAL A 185 -25.13 -5.37 -22.07
C VAL A 185 -26.27 -4.46 -22.54
N GLU A 186 -26.30 -4.19 -23.84
CA GLU A 186 -27.39 -3.45 -24.47
C GLU A 186 -28.49 -4.43 -24.86
N VAL A 187 -29.66 -4.33 -24.22
CA VAL A 187 -30.85 -5.11 -24.60
C VAL A 187 -31.69 -4.26 -25.55
N ALA A 188 -31.58 -4.55 -26.84
CA ALA A 188 -32.51 -4.00 -27.83
C ALA A 188 -33.91 -4.61 -27.58
N ARG A 189 -34.84 -3.78 -27.08
CA ARG A 189 -36.22 -4.19 -26.78
C ARG A 189 -37.05 -4.60 -28.00
N ASN A 190 -36.47 -4.59 -29.20
CA ASN A 190 -37.18 -4.90 -30.44
C ASN A 190 -37.08 -6.38 -30.85
N VAL A 191 -36.21 -7.18 -30.22
CA VAL A 191 -36.01 -8.60 -30.59
C VAL A 191 -37.05 -9.53 -29.93
N LEU A 192 -37.76 -9.09 -28.89
CA LEU A 192 -38.83 -9.91 -28.28
C LEU A 192 -40.10 -10.00 -29.15
N ASN A 193 -40.29 -9.11 -30.12
CA ASN A 193 -41.47 -9.11 -30.99
C ASN A 193 -41.30 -9.96 -32.26
N GLU A 194 -40.10 -10.48 -32.52
CA GLU A 194 -39.82 -11.36 -33.68
C GLU A 194 -39.96 -12.85 -33.31
N LEU A 195 -40.13 -13.15 -32.02
CA LEU A 195 -40.58 -14.45 -31.55
C LEU A 195 -42.11 -14.54 -31.77
N GLY A 196 -42.51 -14.70 -33.04
CA GLY A 196 -43.89 -14.68 -33.55
C GLY A 196 -44.83 -15.71 -32.95
N LEU A 197 -45.20 -15.53 -31.68
CA LEU A 197 -46.33 -16.19 -31.03
C LEU A 197 -47.61 -15.46 -31.42
N GLU A 198 -48.06 -15.65 -32.65
CA GLU A 198 -49.36 -15.17 -33.13
C GLU A 198 -50.44 -16.18 -32.70
N THR A 199 -51.04 -15.95 -31.53
CA THR A 199 -52.21 -16.70 -31.06
C THR A 199 -53.48 -16.03 -31.62
N ASP A 200 -53.83 -16.33 -32.87
CA ASP A 200 -55.11 -15.90 -33.44
C ASP A 200 -56.27 -16.73 -32.84
N ILE A 201 -56.98 -16.14 -31.88
CA ILE A 201 -58.22 -16.66 -31.29
C ILE A 201 -59.43 -15.79 -31.75
N ALA A 202 -59.31 -15.03 -32.84
CA ALA A 202 -60.38 -14.16 -33.31
C ALA A 202 -61.47 -14.87 -34.15
N GLY A 203 -61.30 -16.14 -34.49
CA GLY A 203 -62.27 -16.93 -35.28
C GLY A 203 -63.44 -17.56 -34.51
N LEU A 204 -63.45 -17.53 -33.16
CA LEU A 204 -64.43 -18.30 -32.36
C LEU A 204 -65.80 -17.62 -32.13
N LYS A 205 -66.04 -16.40 -32.64
CA LYS A 205 -67.21 -15.58 -32.24
C LYS A 205 -68.38 -15.51 -33.23
N SER A 206 -68.30 -16.14 -34.39
CA SER A 206 -69.47 -16.30 -35.26
C SER A 206 -69.40 -17.66 -35.93
N GLY A 207 -70.46 -18.46 -35.80
CA GLY A 207 -70.56 -19.86 -36.22
C GLY A 207 -70.47 -20.11 -37.73
N ASN A 208 -69.39 -19.63 -38.35
CA ASN A 208 -69.04 -19.80 -39.75
C ASN A 208 -67.57 -20.26 -39.78
N PHE A 209 -67.34 -21.56 -39.61
CA PHE A 209 -66.01 -22.17 -39.69
C PHE A 209 -65.63 -22.35 -41.17
N ALA A 210 -65.44 -21.24 -41.89
CA ALA A 210 -64.74 -21.23 -43.16
C ALA A 210 -63.26 -21.02 -42.82
N GLY A 211 -62.47 -22.11 -42.81
CA GLY A 211 -61.05 -22.08 -42.51
C GLY A 211 -60.25 -21.26 -43.51
N GLN A 212 -60.24 -19.94 -43.36
CA GLN A 212 -59.25 -19.07 -43.96
C GLN A 212 -58.01 -19.07 -43.07
N HIS A 213 -57.08 -19.98 -43.37
CA HIS A 213 -55.72 -19.93 -42.84
C HIS A 213 -54.95 -18.85 -43.60
N SER A 214 -55.03 -17.60 -43.15
CA SER A 214 -54.16 -16.53 -43.62
C SER A 214 -52.79 -16.69 -42.97
N THR A 215 -51.93 -17.52 -43.53
CA THR A 215 -50.51 -17.44 -43.20
C THR A 215 -49.98 -16.17 -43.83
N SER A 216 -49.66 -15.16 -43.02
CA SER A 216 -48.92 -13.98 -43.46
C SER A 216 -47.48 -14.39 -43.76
N SER A 217 -47.29 -15.17 -44.82
CA SER A 217 -45.97 -15.53 -45.34
C SER A 217 -45.34 -14.28 -45.96
N ILE A 218 -44.06 -14.04 -45.64
CA ILE A 218 -43.23 -13.12 -46.42
C ILE A 218 -43.11 -13.74 -47.82
N GLY A 219 -43.86 -13.18 -48.76
CA GLY A 219 -43.99 -13.67 -50.14
C GLY A 219 -45.43 -14.08 -50.44
N THR A 220 -46.07 -13.39 -51.38
CA THR A 220 -47.41 -13.73 -51.86
C THR A 220 -47.35 -15.06 -52.64
N TYR A 221 -47.56 -16.17 -51.96
CA TYR A 221 -47.81 -17.46 -52.61
C TYR A 221 -49.31 -17.57 -52.89
N ALA A 222 -49.67 -17.82 -54.15
CA ALA A 222 -51.05 -17.92 -54.59
C ALA A 222 -51.79 -19.00 -53.78
N SER A 223 -52.84 -18.59 -53.06
CA SER A 223 -53.74 -19.50 -52.37
C SER A 223 -54.39 -20.43 -53.39
N ALA A 224 -53.95 -21.69 -53.42
CA ALA A 224 -54.72 -22.75 -54.04
C ALA A 224 -56.02 -22.88 -53.22
N ASN A 225 -57.11 -22.35 -53.78
CA ASN A 225 -58.47 -22.48 -53.25
C ASN A 225 -58.87 -23.97 -53.29
N ALA A 226 -58.45 -24.76 -52.30
CA ALA A 226 -59.03 -26.06 -52.04
C ALA A 226 -60.40 -25.81 -51.39
N ALA A 227 -61.44 -25.68 -52.22
CA ALA A 227 -62.81 -25.60 -51.75
C ALA A 227 -63.19 -26.90 -51.04
N PHE A 228 -63.25 -26.87 -49.72
CA PHE A 228 -63.80 -27.93 -48.89
C PHE A 228 -65.32 -27.96 -49.07
N ASN A 229 -65.80 -28.66 -50.10
CA ASN A 229 -67.23 -28.92 -50.26
C ASN A 229 -67.58 -30.12 -49.35
N GLY A 230 -68.29 -29.84 -48.26
CA GLY A 230 -68.61 -30.76 -47.16
C GLY A 230 -69.42 -32.00 -47.58
N GLY A 231 -68.74 -32.98 -48.19
CA GLY A 231 -69.18 -34.35 -48.37
C GLY A 231 -68.25 -35.30 -47.61
N PRO A 232 -68.77 -36.41 -47.05
CA PRO A 232 -67.99 -37.29 -46.18
C PRO A 232 -66.79 -37.89 -46.93
N LEU A 233 -65.59 -37.63 -46.39
CA LEU A 233 -64.31 -38.13 -46.88
C LEU A 233 -64.21 -39.65 -46.60
N ALA A 234 -64.79 -40.45 -47.49
CA ALA A 234 -64.49 -41.87 -47.55
C ALA A 234 -63.09 -42.07 -48.17
N GLY A 235 -62.11 -42.35 -47.31
CA GLY A 235 -60.91 -43.13 -47.64
C GLY A 235 -59.91 -42.50 -48.61
N ASN A 236 -59.11 -41.54 -48.13
CA ASN A 236 -57.75 -41.36 -48.61
C ASN A 236 -56.87 -40.75 -47.50
N PRO A 237 -56.00 -41.50 -46.80
CA PRO A 237 -55.06 -40.92 -45.85
C PRO A 237 -53.91 -40.26 -46.62
N ALA A 238 -54.19 -39.15 -47.30
CA ALA A 238 -53.17 -38.32 -47.92
C ALA A 238 -52.53 -37.43 -46.85
N PHE A 239 -51.52 -37.98 -46.16
CA PHE A 239 -50.49 -37.17 -45.51
C PHE A 239 -49.72 -36.43 -46.61
N GLY A 240 -50.17 -35.23 -46.96
CA GLY A 240 -49.54 -34.39 -47.98
C GLY A 240 -48.52 -33.45 -47.36
N LEU A 241 -47.23 -33.76 -47.49
CA LEU A 241 -46.15 -32.79 -47.29
C LEU A 241 -46.06 -31.96 -48.58
N THR A 242 -46.40 -30.67 -48.55
CA THR A 242 -46.17 -29.79 -49.70
C THR A 242 -44.70 -29.42 -49.74
N VAL A 243 -43.92 -30.12 -50.55
CA VAL A 243 -42.50 -29.82 -50.76
C VAL A 243 -42.39 -28.79 -51.88
N ASP A 244 -42.30 -27.51 -51.54
CA ASP A 244 -41.88 -26.45 -52.49
C ASP A 244 -40.34 -26.33 -52.42
N PRO A 245 -39.58 -26.22 -53.53
CA PRO A 245 -38.14 -26.48 -53.52
C PRO A 245 -37.28 -25.28 -53.11
N SER A 246 -37.78 -24.38 -52.26
CA SER A 246 -36.98 -23.29 -51.70
C SER A 246 -37.44 -22.95 -50.29
N PHE A 247 -36.62 -23.33 -49.30
CA PHE A 247 -36.81 -23.18 -47.85
C PHE A 247 -37.92 -24.07 -47.26
N GLY A 248 -37.51 -25.00 -46.38
CA GLY A 248 -38.36 -26.09 -45.88
C GLY A 248 -39.44 -25.62 -44.93
N ASN A 249 -40.57 -25.18 -45.48
CA ASN A 249 -41.81 -24.96 -44.75
C ASN A 249 -42.63 -26.26 -44.78
N GLY A 250 -42.73 -26.94 -43.64
CA GLY A 250 -43.52 -28.15 -43.49
C GLY A 250 -44.81 -27.87 -42.72
N ALA A 251 -45.95 -28.26 -43.28
CA ALA A 251 -47.25 -28.19 -42.60
C ALA A 251 -47.80 -29.61 -42.34
N LEU A 252 -48.21 -29.88 -41.10
CA LEU A 252 -48.98 -31.08 -40.75
C LEU A 252 -50.43 -30.67 -40.52
N ILE A 253 -51.35 -31.28 -41.26
CA ILE A 253 -52.79 -31.02 -41.19
C ILE A 253 -53.49 -32.29 -40.72
N TYR A 254 -54.22 -32.21 -39.61
CA TYR A 254 -55.01 -33.31 -39.07
C TYR A 254 -56.47 -32.89 -38.93
N ASP A 255 -57.35 -33.53 -39.70
CA ASP A 255 -58.80 -33.29 -39.62
C ASP A 255 -59.44 -34.21 -38.59
N THR A 256 -60.02 -33.62 -37.55
CA THR A 256 -60.68 -34.34 -36.45
C THR A 256 -62.18 -34.55 -36.70
N GLY A 257 -62.71 -34.10 -37.83
CA GLY A 257 -64.10 -34.33 -38.28
C GLY A 257 -65.19 -33.59 -37.50
N SER A 258 -64.97 -33.25 -36.22
CA SER A 258 -65.95 -32.56 -35.37
C SER A 258 -65.48 -31.18 -34.86
N THR A 259 -64.20 -30.84 -34.99
CA THR A 259 -63.63 -29.59 -34.44
C THR A 259 -62.85 -28.79 -35.50
N GLY A 260 -62.95 -29.19 -36.77
CA GLY A 260 -62.17 -28.64 -37.87
C GLY A 260 -60.72 -29.17 -37.92
N PRO A 261 -59.97 -28.85 -38.99
CA PRO A 261 -58.56 -29.23 -39.11
C PRO A 261 -57.68 -28.48 -38.10
N ILE A 262 -56.76 -29.21 -37.48
CA ILE A 262 -55.64 -28.66 -36.71
C ILE A 262 -54.43 -28.59 -37.65
N SER A 263 -53.83 -27.41 -37.78
CA SER A 263 -52.63 -27.18 -38.60
C SER A 263 -51.43 -26.80 -37.74
N LEU A 264 -50.31 -27.52 -37.88
CA LEU A 264 -49.01 -27.15 -37.30
C LEU A 264 -48.07 -26.76 -38.44
N VAL A 265 -47.55 -25.53 -38.39
CA VAL A 265 -46.57 -25.01 -39.36
C VAL A 265 -45.23 -24.86 -38.66
N ILE A 266 -44.19 -25.48 -39.22
CA ILE A 266 -42.82 -25.35 -38.73
C ILE A 266 -42.02 -24.56 -39.76
N HIS A 267 -41.47 -23.42 -39.33
CA HIS A 267 -40.53 -22.61 -40.11
C HIS A 267 -39.11 -22.87 -39.59
N ALA A 268 -38.23 -23.42 -40.44
CA ALA A 268 -36.81 -23.58 -40.14
C ALA A 268 -35.99 -22.55 -40.94
N LEU A 269 -35.33 -21.63 -40.24
CA LEU A 269 -34.41 -20.66 -40.84
C LEU A 269 -33.00 -21.27 -40.86
N GLU A 270 -32.59 -21.84 -41.99
CA GLU A 270 -31.24 -22.40 -42.20
C GLU A 270 -30.35 -21.43 -42.99
N ARG A 271 -30.26 -20.15 -42.58
CA ARG A 271 -29.18 -19.24 -43.03
C ARG A 271 -29.22 -17.90 -42.31
N ASP A 272 -28.41 -17.75 -41.24
CA ASP A 272 -27.58 -16.57 -41.00
C ASP A 272 -26.91 -16.64 -39.61
N GLY A 273 -25.77 -17.35 -39.52
CA GLY A 273 -24.64 -17.11 -38.61
C GLY A 273 -24.81 -16.37 -37.26
N LEU A 274 -25.91 -16.53 -36.53
CA LEU A 274 -26.26 -15.71 -35.35
C LEU A 274 -25.72 -16.23 -34.02
N VAL A 275 -24.80 -17.22 -34.04
CA VAL A 275 -24.02 -17.61 -32.85
C VAL A 275 -22.56 -17.71 -33.24
N ASN A 276 -21.77 -16.71 -32.85
CA ASN A 276 -20.31 -16.80 -32.82
C ASN A 276 -19.88 -16.92 -31.35
N THR A 277 -19.31 -18.07 -30.98
CA THR A 277 -18.62 -18.21 -29.70
C THR A 277 -17.13 -18.10 -30.00
N LEU A 278 -16.52 -16.99 -29.56
CA LEU A 278 -15.07 -16.83 -29.60
C LEU A 278 -14.53 -17.36 -28.26
N ALA A 279 -13.58 -18.28 -28.35
CA ALA A 279 -12.69 -18.60 -27.23
C ALA A 279 -11.72 -17.44 -26.99
#